data_AF-A0A286H6P1-F1
#
_entry.id   AF-A0A286H6P1-F1
#
_cell.length_a   1.000
_cell.length_b   1.000
_cell.length_c   1.000
_cell.angle_alpha   90.00
_cell.angle_beta   90.00
_cell.angle_gamma   90.00
#
_symmetry.space_group_name_H-M   'P 1'
#
loop_
_entity.id
_entity.type
_entity.pdbx_description
1 polymer ?
#
loop_
_entity_poly.entity_id
_entity_poly.type
_entity_poly.pdbx_seq_one_letter_code
_entity_poly.pdbx_strand_id
1 'polypeptide(L)' 'MRSNVECPACRWVPVVDGSGRRRLEMRWQLPVAAPAASTLARAA' A
#
# COMPACT_ATOMS: atom_id res chain seq x y z
N MET A 1 27.24 -2.78 15.95
CA MET A 1 25.88 -3.25 15.64
C MET A 1 25.14 -2.06 15.02
N ARG A 2 25.04 -1.99 13.68
CA ARG A 2 24.33 -0.86 13.04
C ARG A 2 22.87 -1.26 12.90
N SER A 3 21.99 -0.59 13.64
CA SER A 3 20.55 -0.73 13.46
C SER A 3 20.21 -0.34 12.03
N ASN A 4 19.81 -1.33 11.23
CA ASN A 4 19.30 -1.14 9.88
C ASN A 4 17.91 -0.47 10.01
N VAL A 5 17.90 0.85 10.26
CA VAL A 5 16.67 1.63 10.34
C VAL A 5 16.23 1.86 8.91
N GLU A 6 15.37 0.99 8.42
CA GLU A 6 14.82 1.07 7.08
C GLU A 6 14.04 2.39 6.91
N CYS A 7 14.39 3.19 5.90
CA CYS A 7 13.74 4.46 5.63
C CYS A 7 12.30 4.25 5.14
N PRO A 8 11.29 4.95 5.70
CA PRO A 8 9.92 4.86 5.21
C PRO A 8 9.81 5.40 3.79
N ALA A 9 9.02 4.73 2.95
CA ALA A 9 8.70 5.17 1.60
C ALA A 9 7.32 5.82 1.55
N CYS A 10 7.19 6.91 0.80
CA CYS A 10 5.90 7.52 0.49
C CYS A 10 5.32 6.93 -0.79
N ARG A 11 4.06 6.49 -0.76
CA ARG A 11 3.37 5.90 -1.92
C ARG A 11 1.92 6.38 -2.02
N TRP A 12 1.41 6.47 -3.24
CA TRP A 12 -0.01 6.66 -3.50
C TRP A 12 -0.74 5.31 -3.45
N VAL A 13 -1.79 5.23 -2.65
CA VAL A 13 -2.58 4.00 -2.45
C VAL A 13 -4.01 4.25 -2.95
N PRO A 14 -4.54 3.39 -3.83
CA PRO A 14 -5.94 3.47 -4.23
C PRO A 14 -6.85 3.09 -3.07
N VAL A 15 -7.88 3.90 -2.84
CA VAL A 15 -8.89 3.69 -1.80
C VAL A 15 -10.28 3.84 -2.41
N VAL A 16 -11.20 3.00 -1.95
CA VAL A 16 -12.63 3.10 -2.26
C VAL A 16 -13.33 3.61 -1.00
N ASP A 17 -14.07 4.70 -1.11
CA ASP A 17 -14.85 5.23 0.03
C ASP A 17 -16.18 4.48 0.22
N GLY A 18 -16.91 4.81 1.28
CA GLY A 18 -18.21 4.18 1.58
C GLY A 18 -19.29 4.42 0.52
N SER A 19 -19.08 5.35 -0.41
CA SER A 19 -19.97 5.61 -1.55
C SER A 19 -19.55 4.87 -2.83
N GLY A 20 -18.46 4.10 -2.78
CA GLY A 20 -17.92 3.37 -3.92
C GLY A 20 -17.02 4.21 -4.84
N ARG A 21 -16.72 5.47 -4.49
CA ARG A 21 -15.85 6.33 -5.31
C ARG A 21 -14.38 5.98 -5.07
N ARG A 22 -13.59 6.04 -6.15
CA ARG A 22 -12.15 5.78 -6.12
C ARG A 22 -11.37 7.07 -5.94
N ARG A 23 -10.37 7.04 -5.06
CA ARG A 23 -9.39 8.12 -4.89
C ARG A 23 -8.00 7.55 -4.63
N LEU A 24 -7.00 8.42 -4.69
CA LEU A 24 -5.64 8.11 -4.25
C LEU A 24 -5.38 8.80 -2.91
N GLU A 25 -4.79 8.06 -1.97
CA GLU A 25 -4.30 8.59 -0.70
C GLU A 25 -2.78 8.48 -0.64
N MET A 26 -2.11 9.55 -0.24
CA MET A 26 -0.66 9.52 0.01
C MET A 26 -0.39 8.90 1.38
N ARG A 27 0.39 7.82 1.43
CA ARG A 27 0.68 7.07 2.65
C ARG A 27 2.17 6.80 2.81
N TRP A 28 2.65 6.97 4.04
CA TRP A 28 3.97 6.53 4.46
C TRP A 28 3.92 5.06 4.85
N GLN A 29 4.86 4.26 4.34
CA GLN A 29 4.97 2.83 4.64
C GLN A 29 6.40 2.51 5.05
N LEU A 30 6.55 1.80 6.17
CA LEU A 30 7.83 1.17 6.52
C LEU A 30 8.10 0.01 5.54
N PRO A 31 9.36 -0.30 5.22
CA PRO A 31 9.73 -1.45 4.38
C PRO A 31 9.45 -2.80 5.06
N VAL A 32 8.19 -3.10 5.38
CA VAL A 32 7.81 -4.44 5.80
C VAL A 32 7.81 -5.31 4.55
N ALA A 33 8.53 -6.44 4.57
CA ALA A 33 8.50 -7.42 3.48
C ALA A 33 7.03 -7.70 3.10
N ALA A 34 6.64 -7.23 1.92
CA ALA A 34 5.23 -7.20 1.55
C ALA A 34 4.68 -8.63 1.48
N PRO A 35 3.58 -8.97 2.16
CA PRO A 35 2.84 -10.17 1.80
C PRO A 35 2.35 -9.99 0.36
N ALA A 36 2.59 -10.99 -0.48
CA ALA A 36 2.22 -10.95 -1.89
C ALA A 36 0.77 -10.49 -2.05
N ALA A 37 0.55 -9.43 -2.83
CA ALA A 37 -0.78 -8.92 -3.13
C ALA A 37 -1.58 -10.05 -3.80
N SER A 38 -2.59 -10.57 -3.10
CA SER A 38 -3.56 -11.49 -3.70
C SER A 38 -4.28 -10.73 -4.81
N THR A 39 -3.96 -11.09 -6.06
CA THR A 39 -4.61 -10.56 -7.24
C THR A 39 -6.08 -10.96 -7.17
N LEU A 40 -6.96 -10.03 -6.81
CA LEU A 40 -8.39 -10.25 -6.93
C LEU A 40 -8.68 -10.42 -8.42
N ALA A 41 -8.92 -11.67 -8.85
CA ALA A 41 -9.24 -12.02 -10.21
C ALA A 41 -10.48 -11.23 -10.66
N ARG A 42 -10.34 -10.48 -11.76
CA ARG A 42 -11.47 -9.81 -12.42
C ARG A 42 -12.17 -10.86 -13.29
N ALA A 43 -13.35 -11.29 -12.86
CA ALA A 43 -14.26 -12.07 -13.70
C ALA A 43 -14.88 -11.16 -14.78
N ALA A 44 -14.79 -11.60 -16.04
CA ALA A 44 -15.66 -11.25 -17.16
C ALA A 44 -15.58 -12.36 -18.20
#